data_AF-A0A970FSZ8-F1
#
_entry.id   AF-A0A970FSZ8-F1
#
_cell.length_a   1.000
_cell.length_b   1.000
_cell.length_c   1.000
_cell.angle_alpha   90.00
_cell.angle_beta   90.00
_cell.angle_gamma   90.00
#
_symmetry.space_group_name_H-M   'P 1'
#
loop_
_entity.id
_entity.type
_entity.pdbx_description
1 polymer ?
#
loop_
_entity_poly.entity_id
_entity_poly.type
_entity_poly.pdbx_seq_one_letter_code
_entity_poly.pdbx_strand_id
1 'polypeptide(L)'
;MGTGTPTVTTSGLTAANVLLKKLGKEPFVYQSGMKNFVRMVEKPFTSEMLYENYDENEKNVMREAMRCRLCEHPSCTKGNNTDIRGIMRRIAVGNFAGAQKRWSESSSEALMLEQFEARCICSVENGQAVKIREAIAFIEGVTS
;
A
#
# COMPACT_ATOMS: atom_id res chain seq x y z
N MET A 1 9.71 -3.15 -33.18
CA MET A 1 9.01 -4.44 -33.07
C MET A 1 9.57 -5.19 -31.87
N GLY A 2 8.81 -5.27 -30.77
CA GLY A 2 9.23 -5.92 -29.51
C GLY A 2 8.07 -6.74 -28.97
N THR A 3 7.84 -7.92 -29.54
CA THR A 3 6.66 -8.77 -29.37
C THR A 3 6.84 -9.79 -28.24
N GLY A 4 7.28 -9.36 -27.05
CA GLY A 4 7.26 -10.21 -25.85
C GLY A 4 5.86 -10.32 -25.22
N THR A 5 4.99 -9.36 -25.51
CA THR A 5 3.68 -9.20 -24.87
C THR A 5 2.65 -10.31 -25.18
N PRO A 6 2.56 -10.89 -26.40
CA PRO A 6 1.57 -11.94 -26.66
C PRO A 6 1.79 -13.18 -25.79
N THR A 7 3.03 -13.66 -25.67
CA THR A 7 3.36 -14.94 -25.04
C THR A 7 3.19 -14.93 -23.52
N VAL A 8 3.49 -13.79 -22.87
CA VAL A 8 3.33 -13.65 -21.41
C VAL A 8 1.84 -13.51 -21.07
N THR A 9 1.09 -12.77 -21.88
CA THR A 9 -0.37 -12.62 -21.69
C THR A 9 -1.11 -13.93 -21.97
N THR A 10 -0.74 -14.69 -23.02
CA THR A 10 -1.36 -15.99 -23.31
C THR A 10 -1.04 -17.03 -22.24
N SER A 11 0.21 -17.12 -21.78
CA SER A 11 0.59 -18.08 -20.73
C SER A 11 -0.12 -17.77 -19.39
N GLY A 12 -0.24 -16.50 -19.01
CA GLY A 12 -1.00 -16.07 -17.83
C GLY A 12 -2.50 -16.40 -17.92
N LEU A 13 -3.12 -16.09 -19.07
CA LEU A 13 -4.54 -16.42 -19.33
C LEU A 13 -4.79 -17.93 -19.30
N THR A 14 -3.91 -18.73 -19.93
CA THR A 14 -4.04 -20.19 -19.92
C THR A 14 -3.91 -20.74 -18.50
N ALA A 15 -2.92 -20.29 -17.73
CA ALA A 15 -2.74 -20.73 -16.34
C ALA A 15 -3.96 -20.39 -15.47
N ALA A 16 -4.50 -19.18 -15.61
CA ALA A 16 -5.72 -18.77 -14.91
C ALA A 16 -6.92 -19.65 -15.31
N ASN A 17 -7.11 -19.92 -16.60
CA ASN A 17 -8.22 -20.75 -17.11
C ASN A 17 -8.12 -22.22 -16.68
N VAL A 18 -6.91 -22.76 -16.53
CA VAL A 18 -6.70 -24.09 -15.94
C VAL A 18 -7.17 -24.14 -14.48
N LEU A 19 -6.86 -23.11 -13.69
CA LEU A 19 -7.33 -23.02 -12.30
C LEU A 19 -8.85 -22.85 -12.22
N LEU A 20 -9.43 -21.97 -13.06
CA LEU A 20 -10.89 -21.78 -13.13
C LEU A 20 -11.61 -23.09 -13.45
N LYS A 21 -11.11 -23.85 -14.44
CA LYS A 21 -11.65 -25.15 -14.79
C LYS A 21 -11.57 -26.16 -13.63
N LYS A 22 -10.44 -26.20 -12.91
CA LYS A 22 -10.29 -27.04 -11.70
C LYS A 22 -11.29 -26.67 -10.59
N LEU A 23 -11.66 -25.40 -10.49
CA LEU A 23 -12.64 -24.89 -9.53
C LEU A 23 -14.09 -24.94 -10.04
N GLY A 24 -14.35 -25.53 -11.21
CA GLY A 24 -15.69 -25.58 -11.82
C GLY A 24 -16.24 -24.21 -12.22
N LYS A 25 -15.37 -23.22 -12.48
CA LYS A 25 -15.73 -21.87 -12.90
C LYS A 25 -15.53 -21.68 -14.40
N GLU A 26 -16.32 -20.77 -14.96
CA GLU A 26 -16.22 -20.40 -16.38
C GLU A 26 -14.82 -19.85 -16.72
N PRO A 27 -14.22 -20.26 -17.85
CA PRO A 27 -12.97 -19.69 -18.34
C PRO A 27 -13.10 -18.18 -18.60
N PHE A 28 -12.03 -17.45 -18.34
CA PHE A 28 -11.89 -16.08 -18.77
C PHE A 28 -11.68 -16.03 -20.29
N VAL A 29 -12.72 -15.60 -21.00
CA VAL A 29 -12.74 -15.31 -22.43
C VAL A 29 -13.08 -13.85 -22.65
N TYR A 30 -12.56 -13.26 -23.73
CA TYR A 30 -12.89 -11.89 -24.09
C TYR A 30 -14.40 -11.76 -24.33
N GLN A 31 -15.03 -10.79 -23.66
CA GLN A 31 -16.44 -10.46 -23.81
C GLN A 31 -16.55 -9.03 -24.34
N SER A 32 -17.12 -8.86 -25.54
CA SER A 32 -17.32 -7.52 -26.11
C SER A 32 -18.29 -6.73 -25.22
N GLY A 33 -17.95 -5.49 -24.89
CA GLY A 33 -18.80 -4.64 -24.04
C GLY A 33 -18.67 -4.89 -22.53
N MET A 34 -17.71 -5.71 -22.09
CA MET A 34 -17.42 -5.88 -20.67
C MET A 34 -17.04 -4.53 -20.03
N LYS A 35 -17.65 -4.23 -18.88
CA LYS A 35 -17.35 -3.01 -18.12
C LYS A 35 -15.85 -2.99 -17.79
N ASN A 36 -15.18 -1.90 -18.14
CA ASN A 36 -13.79 -1.72 -17.79
C ASN A 36 -13.68 -1.41 -16.29
N PHE A 37 -12.98 -2.27 -15.54
CA PHE A 37 -12.73 -2.09 -14.11
C PHE A 37 -11.43 -1.33 -13.84
N VAL A 38 -10.65 -1.04 -14.89
CA VAL A 38 -9.46 -0.22 -14.81
C VAL A 38 -9.79 1.17 -15.35
N ARG A 39 -9.44 2.20 -14.58
CA ARG A 39 -9.45 3.58 -15.06
C ARG A 39 -8.15 3.85 -15.80
N MET A 40 -8.25 4.19 -17.08
CA MET A 40 -7.12 4.71 -17.83
C MET A 40 -6.92 6.17 -17.44
N VAL A 41 -5.68 6.53 -17.12
CA VAL A 41 -5.32 7.90 -16.73
C VAL A 41 -4.57 8.55 -17.89
N GLU A 42 -4.91 9.79 -18.21
CA GLU A 42 -4.25 10.57 -19.25
C GLU A 42 -2.81 10.93 -18.85
N LYS A 43 -1.94 11.11 -19.85
CA LYS A 43 -0.55 11.50 -19.64
C LYS A 43 -0.39 13.01 -19.88
N PRO A 44 0.46 13.72 -19.12
CA PRO A 44 1.37 13.21 -18.10
C PRO A 44 0.65 12.90 -16.77
N PHE A 45 1.10 11.84 -16.07
CA PHE A 45 0.62 11.55 -14.72
C PHE A 45 1.29 12.51 -13.73
N THR A 46 0.50 13.28 -12.98
CA THR A 46 1.02 14.26 -12.02
C THR A 46 0.83 13.80 -10.58
N SER A 47 1.52 14.45 -9.64
CA SER A 47 1.41 14.16 -8.20
C SER A 47 0.00 14.36 -7.64
N GLU A 48 -0.78 15.25 -8.25
CA GLU A 48 -2.14 15.57 -7.82
C GLU A 48 -3.13 14.48 -8.23
N MET A 49 -2.81 13.73 -9.29
CA MET A 49 -3.61 12.57 -9.72
C MET A 49 -3.42 11.37 -8.80
N LEU A 50 -2.30 11.32 -8.06
CA LEU A 50 -2.08 10.30 -7.05
C LEU A 50 -3.09 10.50 -5.91
N TYR A 51 -3.91 9.48 -5.68
CA TYR A 51 -4.99 9.45 -4.67
C TYR A 51 -6.14 10.42 -4.93
N GLU A 52 -6.40 10.82 -6.18
CA GLU A 52 -7.45 11.77 -6.54
C GLU A 52 -8.87 11.43 -5.99
N ASN A 53 -9.17 10.13 -5.79
CA ASN A 53 -10.48 9.66 -5.32
C ASN A 53 -10.61 9.58 -3.79
N TYR A 54 -9.58 9.99 -3.05
CA TYR A 54 -9.56 10.01 -1.58
C TYR A 54 -9.80 11.44 -1.07
N ASP A 55 -10.23 11.58 0.18
CA ASP A 55 -10.32 12.90 0.81
C ASP A 55 -8.93 13.47 1.13
N GLU A 56 -8.83 14.77 1.46
CA GLU A 56 -7.52 15.40 1.70
C GLU A 56 -6.77 14.84 2.92
N ASN A 57 -7.48 14.41 3.96
CA ASN A 57 -6.84 13.82 5.13
C ASN A 57 -6.25 12.45 4.77
N GLU A 58 -7.04 11.62 4.10
CA GLU A 58 -6.60 10.33 3.53
C GLU A 58 -5.38 10.53 2.62
N LYS A 59 -5.46 11.45 1.65
CA LYS A 59 -4.36 11.76 0.72
C LYS A 59 -3.08 12.10 1.45
N ASN A 60 -3.15 12.95 2.48
CA ASN A 60 -1.97 13.39 3.23
C ASN A 60 -1.30 12.22 3.96
N VAL A 61 -2.10 11.40 4.64
CA VAL A 61 -1.61 10.22 5.36
C VAL A 61 -1.05 9.17 4.39
N MET A 62 -1.69 8.96 3.24
CA MET A 62 -1.21 8.04 2.20
C MET A 62 0.12 8.51 1.58
N ARG A 63 0.25 9.81 1.27
CA ARG A 63 1.51 10.41 0.77
C ARG A 63 2.63 10.26 1.80
N GLU A 64 2.33 10.49 3.06
CA GLU A 64 3.30 10.32 4.14
C GLU A 64 3.72 8.85 4.29
N ALA A 65 2.77 7.90 4.24
CA ALA A 65 3.07 6.48 4.24
C ALA A 65 3.91 6.04 3.03
N MET A 66 3.73 6.66 1.86
CA MET A 66 4.57 6.42 0.67
C MET A 66 6.02 6.89 0.84
N ARG A 67 6.31 7.82 1.77
CA ARG A 67 7.69 8.18 2.12
C ARG A 67 8.40 7.07 2.88
N CYS A 68 7.66 6.12 3.46
CA CYS A 68 8.25 4.96 4.11
C CYS A 68 9.01 4.10 3.09
N ARG A 69 10.28 3.81 3.39
CA ARG A 69 11.11 2.93 2.55
C ARG A 69 10.80 1.45 2.69
N LEU A 70 9.85 1.10 3.56
CA LEU A 70 9.40 -0.28 3.80
C LEU A 70 10.56 -1.25 4.07
N CYS A 71 11.55 -0.81 4.85
CA CYS A 71 12.82 -1.48 5.10
C CYS A 71 12.64 -2.96 5.45
N GLU A 72 13.49 -3.84 4.89
CA GLU A 72 13.47 -5.28 5.19
C GLU A 72 13.78 -5.55 6.68
N HIS A 73 14.75 -4.82 7.23
CA HIS A 73 15.09 -4.81 8.65
C HIS A 73 14.84 -3.41 9.23
N PRO A 74 13.62 -3.11 9.72
CA PRO A 74 13.26 -1.75 10.12
C PRO A 74 14.09 -1.26 11.31
N SER A 75 14.90 -0.23 11.09
CA SER A 75 15.63 0.47 12.17
C SER A 75 14.68 1.12 13.16
N CYS A 76 13.50 1.57 12.70
CA CYS A 76 12.48 2.20 13.52
C CYS A 76 12.03 1.28 14.66
N THR A 77 11.71 0.01 14.38
CA THR A 77 11.21 -0.92 15.40
C THR A 77 12.32 -1.58 16.19
N LYS A 78 13.54 -1.72 15.62
CA LYS A 78 14.72 -2.30 16.29
C LYS A 78 14.41 -3.65 16.98
N GLY A 79 13.63 -4.50 16.32
CA GLY A 79 13.23 -5.81 16.83
C GLY A 79 11.98 -5.81 17.72
N ASN A 80 11.33 -4.66 17.93
CA ASN A 80 9.99 -4.62 18.53
C ASN A 80 8.97 -5.30 17.61
N ASN A 81 7.94 -5.92 18.20
CA ASN A 81 6.89 -6.67 17.49
C ASN A 81 5.95 -5.80 16.65
N THR A 82 5.90 -4.49 16.87
CA THR A 82 5.04 -3.59 16.08
C THR A 82 5.40 -3.60 14.61
N ASP A 83 4.44 -3.94 13.76
CA ASP A 83 4.64 -4.06 12.31
C ASP A 83 4.47 -2.72 11.57
N ILE A 84 5.33 -1.73 11.88
CA ILE A 84 5.31 -0.41 11.24
C ILE A 84 5.39 -0.53 9.71
N ARG A 85 6.26 -1.41 9.19
CA ARG A 85 6.40 -1.66 7.76
C ARG A 85 5.07 -2.14 7.16
N GLY A 86 4.44 -3.14 7.77
CA GLY A 86 3.19 -3.72 7.28
C GLY A 86 2.01 -2.76 7.39
N ILE A 87 1.99 -1.90 8.41
CA ILE A 87 1.00 -0.84 8.57
C ILE A 87 1.17 0.22 7.48
N MET A 88 2.36 0.81 7.34
CA MET A 88 2.62 1.84 6.33
C MET A 88 2.38 1.35 4.91
N ARG A 89 2.76 0.10 4.59
CA ARG A 89 2.48 -0.50 3.27
C ARG A 89 0.98 -0.53 2.94
N ARG A 90 0.12 -0.74 3.93
CA ARG A 90 -1.33 -0.81 3.75
C ARG A 90 -1.94 0.58 3.65
N ILE A 91 -1.49 1.51 4.48
CA ILE A 91 -1.90 2.91 4.43
C ILE A 91 -1.55 3.52 3.06
N ALA A 92 -0.34 3.29 2.55
CA ALA A 92 0.12 3.80 1.25
C ALA A 92 -0.76 3.39 0.04
N VAL A 93 -1.57 2.33 0.17
CA VAL A 93 -2.50 1.87 -0.88
C VAL A 93 -3.97 2.03 -0.48
N GLY A 94 -4.26 2.77 0.59
CA GLY A 94 -5.62 3.06 1.04
C GLY A 94 -6.31 1.89 1.76
N ASN A 95 -5.56 0.87 2.17
CA ASN A 95 -6.10 -0.24 2.95
C ASN A 95 -6.08 0.09 4.46
N PHE A 96 -6.88 1.07 4.87
CA PHE A 96 -6.92 1.54 6.26
C PHE A 96 -7.46 0.48 7.22
N ALA A 97 -8.51 -0.26 6.83
CA ALA A 97 -9.05 -1.35 7.64
C ALA A 97 -8.00 -2.45 7.91
N GLY A 98 -7.21 -2.82 6.90
CA GLY A 98 -6.12 -3.77 7.05
C GLY A 98 -4.97 -3.22 7.90
N ALA A 99 -4.68 -1.92 7.81
CA ALA A 99 -3.70 -1.25 8.64
C ALA A 99 -4.11 -1.24 10.12
N GLN A 100 -5.36 -0.87 10.41
CA GLN A 100 -5.94 -0.88 11.76
C GLN A 100 -5.93 -2.28 12.36
N LYS A 101 -6.35 -3.31 11.61
CA LYS A 101 -6.27 -4.70 12.06
C LYS A 101 -4.84 -5.06 12.44
N ARG A 102 -3.86 -4.71 11.60
CA ARG A 102 -2.46 -5.03 11.86
C ARG A 102 -1.89 -4.29 13.07
N TRP A 103 -2.32 -3.05 13.27
CA TRP A 103 -2.00 -2.29 14.48
C TRP A 103 -2.56 -2.97 15.73
N SER A 104 -3.82 -3.43 15.71
CA SER A 104 -4.43 -4.09 16.87
C SER A 104 -3.71 -5.39 17.30
N GLU A 105 -3.06 -6.08 16.36
CA GLU A 105 -2.28 -7.30 16.62
C GLU A 105 -0.90 -7.01 17.24
N SER A 106 -0.39 -5.79 17.10
CA SER A 106 1.00 -5.44 17.42
C SER A 106 1.16 -4.00 17.89
N SER A 107 0.19 -3.49 18.64
CA SER A 107 0.15 -2.10 19.06
C SER A 107 1.31 -1.77 20.01
N SER A 108 1.63 -0.48 20.07
CA SER A 108 2.68 0.08 20.91
C SER A 108 2.19 1.37 21.56
N GLU A 109 2.76 1.70 22.71
CA GLU A 109 2.45 2.93 23.43
C GLU A 109 2.99 4.17 22.70
N ALA A 110 2.43 5.35 23.00
CA ALA A 110 2.81 6.61 22.37
C ALA A 110 4.32 6.92 22.46
N LEU A 111 4.93 6.65 23.62
CA LEU A 111 6.36 6.86 23.85
C LEU A 111 7.23 5.96 22.96
N MET A 112 6.75 4.77 22.62
CA MET A 112 7.44 3.88 21.66
C MET A 112 7.32 4.38 20.23
N LEU A 113 6.18 4.97 19.85
CA LEU A 113 6.01 5.56 18.52
C LEU A 113 6.96 6.74 18.30
N GLU A 114 7.23 7.55 19.32
CA GLU A 114 8.25 8.61 19.26
C GLU A 114 9.64 8.04 18.99
N GLN A 115 10.00 6.95 19.65
CA GLN A 115 11.27 6.27 19.40
C GLN A 115 11.35 5.69 17.99
N PHE A 116 10.24 5.20 17.43
CA PHE A 116 10.20 4.67 16.07
C PHE A 116 10.48 5.77 15.04
N GLU A 117 9.91 6.96 15.22
CA GLU A 117 10.19 8.13 14.36
C GLU A 117 11.65 8.56 14.50
N ALA A 118 12.16 8.66 15.72
CA ALA A 118 13.55 9.05 15.99
C ALA A 118 14.58 8.09 15.35
N ARG A 119 14.26 6.80 15.26
CA ARG A 119 15.11 5.76 14.66
C ARG A 119 14.84 5.51 13.18
N CYS A 120 13.87 6.21 12.59
CA CYS A 120 13.54 6.05 11.19
C CYS A 120 14.76 6.40 10.31
N ILE A 121 15.09 5.55 9.34
CA ILE A 121 16.22 5.80 8.43
C ILE A 121 16.06 7.10 7.63
N CYS A 122 14.82 7.51 7.33
CA CYS A 122 14.55 8.80 6.68
C CYS A 122 14.93 9.99 7.58
N SER A 123 14.78 9.84 8.90
CA SER A 123 15.24 10.83 9.88
C SER A 123 16.76 10.92 9.89
N VAL A 124 17.44 9.76 9.93
CA VAL A 124 18.90 9.68 9.98
C VAL A 124 19.56 10.26 8.72
N GLU A 125 19.02 9.97 7.54
CA GLU A 125 19.63 10.39 6.28
C GLU A 125 19.21 11.79 5.82
N ASN A 126 17.93 12.14 6.00
CA ASN A 126 17.35 13.35 5.42
C ASN A 126 16.89 14.37 6.48
N GLY A 127 17.08 14.08 7.77
CA GLY A 127 16.61 14.92 8.88
C GLY A 127 15.09 14.91 9.06
N GLN A 128 14.35 14.09 8.31
CA GLN A 128 12.89 14.05 8.34
C GLN A 128 12.41 12.61 8.45
N ALA A 129 11.95 12.24 9.65
CA ALA A 129 11.28 10.97 9.88
C ALA A 129 10.00 10.87 9.06
N VAL A 130 9.60 9.63 8.78
CA VAL A 130 8.23 9.34 8.37
C VAL A 130 7.35 9.53 9.60
N LYS A 131 6.23 10.23 9.45
CA LYS A 131 5.31 10.54 10.56
C LYS A 131 4.43 9.34 10.94
N ILE A 132 5.04 8.39 11.64
CA ILE A 132 4.39 7.16 12.10
C ILE A 132 3.24 7.48 13.05
N ARG A 133 3.39 8.43 13.97
CA ARG A 133 2.34 8.78 14.95
C ARG A 133 1.08 9.31 14.28
N GLU A 134 1.23 10.21 13.30
CA GLU A 134 0.09 10.75 12.54
C GLU A 134 -0.64 9.63 11.79
N ALA A 135 0.11 8.71 11.17
CA ALA A 135 -0.47 7.57 10.46
C ALA A 135 -1.23 6.61 11.37
N ILE A 136 -0.72 6.35 12.59
CA ILE A 136 -1.40 5.53 13.60
C ILE A 136 -2.66 6.23 14.14
N ALA A 137 -2.55 7.51 14.51
CA ALA A 137 -3.70 8.29 14.99
C ALA A 137 -4.85 8.32 13.96
N PHE A 138 -4.52 8.45 12.67
CA PHE A 138 -5.48 8.40 11.59
C PHE A 138 -6.25 7.07 11.54
N ILE A 139 -5.56 5.92 11.59
CA ILE A 139 -6.21 4.60 11.53
C ILE A 139 -6.92 4.21 12.84
N GLU A 140 -6.57 4.82 13.96
CA GLU A 140 -7.29 4.68 15.23
C GLU A 140 -8.55 5.55 15.29
N GLY A 141 -8.76 6.45 14.32
CA GLY A 141 -9.88 7.39 14.32
C GLY A 141 -9.70 8.51 15.35
N VAL A 142 -8.50 8.70 15.88
CA VAL A 142 -8.14 9.80 16.78
C VAL A 142 -7.69 10.97 15.92
N THR A 143 -8.62 11.54 15.15
CA THR A 143 -8.35 12.80 14.45
C THR A 143 -8.66 13.95 15.41
N SER A 144 -7.63 14.77 15.71
CA SER A 144 -7.78 16.07 16.38
C SER A 144 -8.30 17.13 15.41
#